data_AF-A0A7S1A4B3-F1
#
_entry.id   AF-A0A7S1A4B3-F1
#
_cell.length_a   1.000
_cell.length_b   1.000
_cell.length_c   1.000
_cell.angle_alpha   90.00
_cell.angle_beta   90.00
_cell.angle_gamma   90.00
#
_symmetry.space_group_name_H-M   'P 1'
#
loop_
_entity.id
_entity.type
_entity.pdbx_description
1 polymer ?
#
loop_
_entity_poly.entity_id
_entity_poly.type
_entity_poly.pdbx_seq_one_letter_code
_entity_poly.pdbx_strand_id
1 'polypeptide(L)'
;MKLAAVLGISSAVVDNVPLVEAAINMFTEEPKDSSLWQLIALAAGTGGSCLSIGSVAGVTLMSMDGVGFLWYMQHVSPWALVGLMSGLSSYWLQQSIFG
;
A
#
# COMPACT_ATOMS: atom_id res chain seq x y z
N MET A 1 8.92 14.44 -9.97
CA MET A 1 8.84 13.05 -10.48
C MET A 1 9.85 12.10 -9.83
N LYS A 2 11.17 12.36 -9.85
CA LYS A 2 12.18 11.44 -9.26
C LYS A 2 12.10 11.27 -7.73
N LEU A 3 11.71 12.33 -6.99
CA LEU A 3 11.63 12.30 -5.52
C LEU A 3 10.36 11.61 -4.98
N ALA A 4 9.23 11.79 -5.68
CA ALA A 4 7.93 11.24 -5.27
C ALA A 4 7.88 9.72 -5.36
N ALA A 5 8.58 9.12 -6.35
CA ALA A 5 8.70 7.67 -6.46
C ALA A 5 9.54 7.08 -5.31
N VAL A 6 10.63 7.74 -4.92
CA VAL A 6 11.47 7.31 -3.79
C VAL A 6 10.72 7.45 -2.47
N LEU A 7 9.99 8.55 -2.27
CA LEU A 7 9.14 8.73 -1.10
C LEU A 7 8.01 7.70 -1.05
N GLY A 8 7.36 7.41 -2.19
CA GLY A 8 6.32 6.37 -2.28
C GLY A 8 6.84 4.97 -1.94
N ILE A 9 8.05 4.61 -2.40
CA ILE A 9 8.69 3.34 -2.08
C ILE A 9 9.14 3.29 -0.61
N SER A 10 9.66 4.39 -0.04
CA SER A 10 9.99 4.45 1.39
C SER A 10 8.75 4.43 2.29
N SER A 11 7.63 4.97 1.81
CA SER A 11 6.36 4.97 2.53
C SER A 11 5.75 3.57 2.58
N ALA A 12 5.97 2.73 1.56
CA ALA A 12 5.52 1.33 1.56
C ALA A 12 6.07 0.50 2.74
N VAL A 13 7.15 0.96 3.39
CA VAL A 13 7.78 0.38 4.59
C VAL A 13 7.19 0.90 5.90
N VAL A 14 6.57 2.07 5.86
CA VAL A 14 6.03 2.77 7.02
C VAL A 14 4.55 2.40 7.16
N ASP A 15 4.12 2.10 8.38
CA ASP A 15 2.76 1.72 8.70
C ASP A 15 1.70 2.62 8.04
N ASN A 16 0.53 2.07 7.77
CA ASN A 16 -0.50 2.69 6.92
C ASN A 16 -0.99 4.03 7.51
N VAL A 17 -0.94 4.16 8.84
CA VAL A 17 -1.37 5.37 9.58
C VAL A 17 -0.43 6.56 9.34
N PRO A 18 0.87 6.49 9.66
CA PRO A 18 1.81 7.59 9.38
C PRO A 18 1.94 7.91 7.88
N LEU A 19 1.79 6.94 6.97
CA LEU A 19 1.78 7.17 5.53
C LEU A 19 0.60 8.06 5.11
N VAL A 20 -0.62 7.71 5.54
CA VAL A 20 -1.82 8.48 5.21
C VAL A 20 -1.77 9.85 5.88
N GLU A 21 -1.30 9.94 7.12
CA GLU A 21 -1.12 11.21 7.83
C GLU A 21 -0.12 12.13 7.10
N ALA A 22 1.03 11.59 6.66
CA ALA A 22 2.00 12.35 5.88
C ALA A 22 1.41 12.80 4.54
N ALA A 23 0.64 11.95 3.87
CA ALA A 23 0.00 12.29 2.60
C ALA A 23 -1.07 13.38 2.78
N ILE A 24 -1.86 13.35 3.86
CA ILE A 24 -2.83 14.40 4.21
C ILE A 24 -2.13 15.74 4.41
N ASN A 25 -1.00 15.74 5.12
CA ASN A 25 -0.22 16.95 5.34
C ASN A 25 0.47 17.46 4.05
N MET A 26 0.92 16.57 3.16
CA MET A 26 1.58 16.93 1.90
C MET A 26 0.63 17.43 0.81
N PHE A 27 -0.59 16.90 0.73
CA PHE A 27 -1.56 17.18 -0.35
C PHE A 27 -2.81 17.92 0.15
N THR A 28 -2.62 18.94 0.98
CA THR A 28 -3.72 19.68 1.62
C THR A 28 -4.59 20.46 0.64
N GLU A 29 -4.08 20.81 -0.55
CA GLU A 29 -4.81 21.56 -1.58
C GLU A 29 -5.53 20.68 -2.61
N GLU A 30 -5.35 19.36 -2.56
CA GLU A 30 -6.01 18.44 -3.50
C GLU A 30 -7.50 18.25 -3.16
N PRO A 31 -8.41 18.36 -4.15
CA PRO A 31 -9.83 18.08 -3.94
C PRO A 31 -10.04 16.69 -3.36
N LYS A 32 -10.93 16.53 -2.38
CA LYS A 32 -11.17 15.22 -1.72
C LYS A 32 -11.66 14.11 -2.66
N ASP A 33 -12.31 14.48 -3.76
CA ASP A 33 -12.74 13.54 -4.81
C ASP A 33 -11.66 13.27 -5.86
N SER A 34 -10.43 13.76 -5.68
CA SER A 34 -9.37 13.54 -6.64
C SER A 34 -8.92 12.07 -6.66
N SER A 35 -8.47 11.62 -7.82
CA SER A 35 -7.91 10.28 -8.02
C SER A 35 -6.72 9.99 -7.11
N LEU A 36 -6.05 11.03 -6.61
CA LEU A 36 -4.93 10.92 -5.67
C LEU A 36 -5.38 10.29 -4.34
N TRP A 37 -6.53 10.71 -3.79
CA TRP A 37 -7.06 10.12 -2.55
C TRP A 37 -7.52 8.69 -2.71
N GLN A 38 -8.10 8.37 -3.87
CA GLN A 38 -8.53 7.00 -4.20
C GLN A 38 -7.32 6.06 -4.30
N LEU A 39 -6.22 6.51 -4.90
CA LEU A 39 -4.97 5.76 -4.97
C LEU A 39 -4.27 5.65 -3.60
N ILE A 40 -4.27 6.70 -2.78
CA ILE A 40 -3.74 6.65 -1.41
C ILE A 40 -4.55 5.66 -0.57
N ALA A 41 -5.88 5.67 -0.66
CA ALA A 41 -6.74 4.74 0.07
C ALA A 41 -6.48 3.29 -0.37
N LEU A 42 -6.33 3.04 -1.68
CA LEU A 42 -5.98 1.72 -2.21
C LEU A 42 -4.62 1.26 -1.67
N ALA A 43 -3.60 2.13 -1.72
CA ALA A 43 -2.24 1.84 -1.28
C ALA A 43 -2.17 1.64 0.25
N ALA A 44 -2.88 2.44 1.04
CA ALA A 44 -2.95 2.28 2.49
C ALA A 44 -3.69 1.01 2.91
N GLY A 45 -4.75 0.63 2.18
CA GLY A 45 -5.52 -0.59 2.47
C GLY A 45 -4.80 -1.89 2.12
N THR A 46 -3.96 -1.90 1.08
CA THR A 46 -3.30 -3.12 0.58
C THR A 46 -1.79 -3.18 0.87
N GLY A 47 -1.15 -2.03 1.13
CA GLY A 47 0.30 -1.90 1.31
C GLY A 47 0.84 -2.60 2.57
N GLY A 48 0.12 -2.55 3.69
CA GLY A 48 0.56 -3.16 4.95
C GLY A 48 0.83 -4.67 4.85
N SER A 49 0.13 -5.37 3.95
CA SER A 49 0.29 -6.81 3.73
C SER A 49 1.58 -7.19 2.99
N CYS A 50 2.23 -6.25 2.29
CA CYS A 50 3.48 -6.51 1.56
C CYS A 50 4.68 -6.66 2.49
N LEU A 51 4.71 -6.00 3.65
CA LEU A 51 5.89 -6.00 4.53
C LEU A 51 5.70 -6.71 5.86
N SER A 52 4.54 -7.34 6.12
CA SER A 52 4.24 -8.10 7.36
C SER A 52 4.22 -7.28 8.66
N ILE A 53 5.08 -6.29 8.82
CA ILE A 53 5.27 -5.46 10.03
C ILE A 53 4.12 -4.45 10.18
N GLY A 54 3.49 -4.03 9.08
CA GLY A 54 2.32 -3.13 9.05
C GLY A 54 0.99 -3.84 8.82
N SER A 55 0.93 -5.17 8.92
CA SER A 55 -0.31 -5.95 8.75
C SER A 55 -0.53 -6.85 9.94
N VAL A 56 -1.63 -6.62 10.67
CA VAL A 56 -2.06 -7.47 11.78
C VAL A 56 -2.15 -8.94 11.33
N ALA A 57 -2.59 -9.19 10.10
CA ALA A 57 -2.64 -10.54 9.50
C ALA A 57 -1.24 -11.15 9.30
N GLY A 58 -0.25 -10.37 8.87
CA GLY A 58 1.13 -10.82 8.74
C GLY A 58 1.78 -11.12 10.09
N VAL A 59 1.57 -10.25 11.08
CA VAL A 59 2.04 -10.47 12.46
C VAL A 59 1.38 -11.70 13.10
N THR A 60 0.09 -11.94 12.85
CA THR A 60 -0.58 -13.16 13.34
C THR A 60 -0.09 -14.42 12.63
N LEU A 61 0.14 -14.37 11.32
CA LEU A 61 0.71 -15.52 10.60
C LEU A 61 2.10 -15.87 11.16
N MET A 62 2.97 -14.87 11.34
CA MET A 62 4.30 -15.09 11.90
C MET A 62 4.27 -15.60 13.35
N SER A 63 3.27 -15.19 14.14
CA SER A 63 3.14 -15.62 15.54
C SER A 63 2.48 -17.00 15.69
N MET A 64 1.52 -17.35 14.84
CA MET A 64 0.77 -18.62 14.89
C MET A 64 1.51 -19.76 14.21
N ASP A 65 2.04 -19.53 13.00
CA ASP A 65 2.76 -20.55 12.23
C ASP A 65 4.28 -20.54 12.51
N GLY A 66 4.77 -19.58 13.30
CA GLY A 66 6.18 -19.49 13.69
C GLY A 66 7.12 -19.18 12.52
N VAL A 67 6.60 -18.62 11.42
CA VAL A 67 7.38 -18.28 10.24
C VAL A 67 8.13 -16.96 10.42
N GLY A 68 9.39 -16.92 9.98
CA GLY A 68 10.22 -15.73 10.09
C GLY A 68 9.87 -14.64 9.06
N PHE A 69 10.26 -13.40 9.36
CA PHE A 69 10.06 -12.25 8.49
C PHE A 69 10.59 -12.45 7.05
N LEU A 70 11.78 -13.01 6.89
CA LEU A 70 12.37 -13.29 5.58
C LEU A 70 11.55 -14.32 4.79
N TRP A 71 10.98 -15.32 5.48
CA TRP A 71 10.14 -16.33 4.84
C TRP A 71 8.85 -15.70 4.31
N TYR A 72 8.21 -14.85 5.12
CA TYR A 72 7.02 -14.08 4.71
C TYR A 72 7.31 -13.21 3.49
N MET A 73 8.45 -12.50 3.49
CA MET A 73 8.85 -11.66 2.37
C MET A 73 9.05 -12.44 1.06
N GLN A 74 9.49 -13.70 1.13
CA GLN A 74 9.70 -14.52 -0.05
C GLN A 74 8.44 -15.24 -0.54
N HIS A 75 7.53 -15.60 0.37
CA HIS A 75 6.40 -16.47 0.05
C HIS A 75 5.05 -15.77 0.03
N VAL A 76 4.85 -14.70 0.79
CA VAL A 76 3.56 -14.01 0.93
C VAL A 76 3.59 -12.63 0.28
N SER A 77 4.67 -11.87 0.49
CA SER A 77 4.85 -10.52 -0.08
C SER A 77 4.67 -10.45 -1.61
N PRO A 78 5.16 -11.42 -2.43
CA PRO A 78 4.96 -11.38 -3.88
C PRO A 78 3.48 -11.45 -4.27
N TRP A 79 2.67 -12.24 -3.55
CA TRP A 79 1.23 -12.33 -3.80
C TRP A 79 0.50 -11.07 -3.35
N ALA A 80 0.91 -10.47 -2.24
CA ALA A 80 0.39 -9.18 -1.80
C ALA A 80 0.69 -8.07 -2.83
N LEU A 81 1.89 -8.09 -3.43
CA LEU A 81 2.25 -7.18 -4.54
C LEU A 81 1.41 -7.42 -5.79
N VAL A 82 1.16 -8.68 -6.18
CA VAL A 82 0.26 -9.00 -7.29
C VAL A 82 -1.15 -8.47 -7.02
N GLY A 83 -1.64 -8.59 -5.79
CA GLY A 83 -2.90 -8.00 -5.34
C GLY A 83 -2.93 -6.49 -5.51
N LEU A 84 -1.92 -5.76 -5.02
CA LEU A 84 -1.77 -4.31 -5.19
C LEU A 84 -1.77 -3.92 -6.68
N MET A 85 -0.98 -4.63 -7.50
CA MET A 85 -0.91 -4.36 -8.95
C MET A 85 -2.23 -4.62 -9.66
N SER A 86 -2.95 -5.67 -9.26
CA SER A 86 -4.29 -5.96 -9.80
C SER A 86 -5.31 -4.90 -9.40
N GLY A 87 -5.25 -4.41 -8.16
CA GLY A 87 -6.08 -3.30 -7.67
C GLY A 87 -5.82 -2.01 -8.44
N LEU A 88 -4.55 -1.66 -8.63
CA LEU A 88 -4.14 -0.51 -9.44
C LEU A 88 -4.62 -0.64 -10.89
N SER A 89 -4.46 -1.82 -11.48
CA SER A 89 -4.90 -2.09 -12.86
C SER A 89 -6.42 -1.95 -12.98
N SER A 90 -7.18 -2.50 -12.04
CA SER A 90 -8.64 -2.41 -12.01
C SER A 90 -9.13 -0.97 -11.85
N TYR A 91 -8.46 -0.20 -10.98
CA TYR A 91 -8.74 1.22 -10.77
C TYR A 91 -8.46 2.03 -12.04
N TRP A 92 -7.34 1.76 -12.71
CA TRP A 92 -6.98 2.42 -13.97
C TRP A 92 -7.98 2.10 -15.09
N LEU A 93 -8.45 0.85 -15.13
CA LEU A 93 -9.48 0.40 -16.07
C LEU A 93 -10.83 1.07 -15.78
N GLN A 94 -11.22 1.18 -14.51
CA GLN A 94 -12.42 1.89 -14.09
C GLN A 94 -12.35 3.36 -14.51
N GLN A 95 -11.23 4.03 -14.27
CA GLN A 95 -11.03 5.43 -14.64
C GLN A 95 -11.02 5.63 -16.16
N SER A 96 -10.59 4.62 -16.94
CA SER A 96 -10.62 4.68 -18.40
C SER A 96 -12.02 4.47 -19.00
N ILE A 97 -12.91 3.79 -18.27
CA ILE A 97 -14.28 3.49 -18.74
C ILE A 97 -15.28 4.54 -18.24
N PHE A 98 -15.14 4.99 -16.99
CA PHE A 98 -16.13 5.83 -16.29
C PHE A 98 -15.61 7.22 -15.91
N GLY A 99 -14.31 7.49 -16.07
CA GLY A 99 -13.71 8.81 -15.90
C GLY A 99 -13.70 9.58 -17.22
#